data_AF-A0A2E6QI23-F1
#
_entry.id   AF-A0A2E6QI23-F1
#
_cell.length_a   1.000
_cell.length_b   1.000
_cell.length_c   1.000
_cell.angle_alpha   90.00
_cell.angle_beta   90.00
_cell.angle_gamma   90.00
#
_symmetry.space_group_name_H-M   'P 1'
#
loop_
_entity.id
_entity.type
_entity.pdbx_description
1 polymer ?
#
loop_
_entity_poly.entity_id
_entity_poly.type
_entity_poly.pdbx_seq_one_letter_code
_entity_poly.pdbx_strand_id
1 'polypeptide(L)'
;MRNLVGMSVLSAILLAVGGAQASERTATLAVENMDCPTCAYIVKESLARVEGVSAVQLSSAGDRTVTATVTFDDAMVKVTAPTAATADAGFPSQPIGGAE
;
A
#
# COMPACT_ATOMS: atom_id res chain seq x y z
N MET A 1 -66.38 4.41 -21.27
CA MET A 1 -66.39 5.76 -20.68
C MET A 1 -65.11 5.91 -19.86
N ARG A 2 -64.27 6.89 -20.24
CA ARG A 2 -63.25 7.57 -19.41
C ARG A 2 -62.04 6.71 -19.02
N ASN A 3 -61.04 6.54 -19.89
CA ASN A 3 -60.00 7.48 -20.34
C ASN A 3 -58.88 7.71 -19.30
N LEU A 4 -57.65 7.62 -19.83
CA LEU A 4 -56.47 8.44 -19.51
C LEU A 4 -55.76 8.22 -18.17
N VAL A 5 -54.70 7.41 -18.18
CA VAL A 5 -53.31 7.84 -17.88
C VAL A 5 -52.42 6.85 -18.68
N GLY A 6 -51.65 7.22 -19.69
CA GLY A 6 -50.78 8.39 -19.77
C GLY A 6 -49.36 7.95 -19.44
N MET A 7 -48.64 7.44 -20.45
CA MET A 7 -47.26 7.82 -20.74
C MET A 7 -46.42 8.29 -19.54
N SER A 8 -45.53 7.43 -19.01
CA SER A 8 -44.22 7.91 -18.56
C SER A 8 -43.22 6.75 -18.49
N VAL A 9 -42.27 6.78 -19.42
CA VAL A 9 -40.95 6.15 -19.29
C VAL A 9 -40.26 6.76 -18.06
N LEU A 10 -39.18 6.12 -17.60
CA LEU A 10 -38.25 6.50 -16.53
C LEU A 10 -38.53 5.83 -15.17
N SER A 11 -37.80 4.75 -14.89
CA SER A 11 -37.25 4.58 -13.54
C SER A 11 -35.95 3.79 -13.54
N ALA A 12 -34.90 4.54 -13.23
CA ALA A 12 -33.69 4.15 -12.53
C ALA A 12 -32.78 3.11 -13.19
N ILE A 13 -31.88 3.63 -14.01
CA ILE A 13 -30.52 3.10 -14.20
C ILE A 13 -29.97 2.72 -12.82
N LEU A 14 -29.70 1.43 -12.60
CA LEU A 14 -28.94 0.96 -11.44
C LEU A 14 -27.60 1.70 -11.45
N LEU A 15 -27.38 2.49 -10.40
CA LEU A 15 -26.12 3.20 -10.20
C LEU A 15 -25.00 2.17 -10.21
N ALA A 16 -24.04 2.40 -11.11
CA ALA A 16 -22.77 1.71 -11.15
C ALA A 16 -22.18 1.70 -9.73
N VAL A 17 -21.93 0.50 -9.20
CA VAL A 17 -21.00 0.32 -8.10
C VAL A 17 -19.64 0.79 -8.62
N GLY A 18 -19.36 2.07 -8.42
CA GLY A 18 -18.02 2.61 -8.54
C GLY A 18 -17.20 2.04 -7.40
N GLY A 19 -16.65 0.85 -7.61
CA GLY A 19 -15.55 0.38 -6.80
C GLY A 19 -14.44 1.40 -6.97
N ALA A 20 -14.18 2.20 -5.94
CA ALA A 20 -12.96 2.98 -5.84
C ALA A 20 -11.84 1.96 -6.05
N GLN A 21 -11.20 2.01 -7.22
CA GLN A 21 -10.01 1.23 -7.49
C GLN A 21 -8.92 1.90 -6.64
N ALA A 22 -8.84 1.52 -5.37
CA ALA A 22 -7.65 1.76 -4.57
C ALA A 22 -6.51 1.08 -5.34
N SER A 23 -5.59 1.88 -5.89
CA SER A 23 -4.50 1.32 -6.67
C SER A 23 -3.48 0.80 -5.66
N GLU A 24 -3.44 -0.52 -5.47
CA GLU A 24 -2.32 -1.14 -4.77
C GLU A 24 -1.04 -0.69 -5.47
N ARG A 25 -0.17 -0.02 -4.70
CA ARG A 25 1.15 0.40 -5.15
C ARG A 25 2.21 -0.43 -4.48
N THR A 26 3.31 -0.63 -5.18
CA THR A 26 4.46 -1.32 -4.64
C THR A 26 5.65 -0.38 -4.66
N ALA A 27 6.30 -0.22 -3.51
CA ALA A 27 7.54 0.53 -3.38
C ALA A 27 8.69 -0.35 -2.92
N THR A 28 9.87 -0.07 -3.46
CA THR A 28 11.11 -0.76 -3.08
C THR A 28 11.95 0.17 -2.23
N LEU A 29 12.23 -0.24 -1.00
CA LEU A 29 12.99 0.50 -0.01
C LEU A 29 14.36 -0.17 0.20
N ALA A 30 15.45 0.58 0.07
CA ALA A 30 16.76 0.17 0.56
C ALA A 30 16.81 0.47 2.05
N VAL A 31 16.93 -0.57 2.89
CA VAL A 31 16.97 -0.48 4.34
C VAL A 31 18.41 -0.68 4.82
N GLU A 32 18.90 0.29 5.57
CA GLU A 32 20.26 0.30 6.11
C GLU A 32 20.31 -0.30 7.54
N ASN A 33 21.51 -0.39 8.11
CA ASN A 33 21.76 -0.91 9.47
C ASN A 33 21.35 -2.38 9.70
N MET A 34 21.45 -3.22 8.67
CA MET A 34 21.17 -4.66 8.78
C MET A 34 22.38 -5.44 9.31
N ASP A 35 22.69 -5.22 10.59
CA ASP A 35 23.90 -5.77 11.24
C ASP A 35 23.66 -7.05 12.05
N CYS A 36 22.40 -7.44 12.24
CA CYS A 36 22.04 -8.56 13.10
C CYS A 36 21.03 -9.49 12.41
N PRO A 37 21.14 -10.82 12.62
CA PRO A 37 20.28 -11.81 11.98
C PRO A 37 18.78 -11.61 12.26
N THR A 38 18.42 -10.95 13.36
CA THR A 38 17.02 -10.64 13.71
C THR A 38 16.53 -9.28 13.19
N CYS A 39 17.40 -8.42 12.66
CA CYS A 39 17.02 -7.11 12.11
C CYS A 39 15.99 -7.22 11.00
N ALA A 40 16.11 -8.24 10.14
CA ALA A 40 15.16 -8.48 9.05
C ALA A 40 13.74 -8.72 9.57
N TYR A 41 13.60 -9.43 10.70
CA TYR A 41 12.30 -9.66 11.31
C TYR A 41 11.70 -8.36 11.85
N ILE A 42 12.50 -7.54 12.53
CA ILE A 42 12.03 -6.24 13.07
C ILE A 42 11.57 -5.33 11.94
N VAL A 43 12.37 -5.18 10.87
CA VAL A 43 12.00 -4.37 9.70
C VAL A 43 10.69 -4.85 9.09
N LYS A 44 10.53 -6.17 8.89
CA LYS A 44 9.29 -6.73 8.34
C LYS A 44 8.09 -6.43 9.22
N GLU A 45 8.23 -6.58 10.53
CA GLU A 45 7.17 -6.34 11.50
C GLU A 45 6.79 -4.85 11.57
N SER A 46 7.78 -3.95 11.56
CA SER A 46 7.55 -2.50 11.53
C SER A 46 6.77 -2.07 10.29
N LEU A 47 7.11 -2.63 9.12
CA LEU A 47 6.40 -2.37 7.87
C LEU A 47 4.99 -2.95 7.87
N ALA A 48 4.80 -4.16 8.41
CA ALA A 48 3.49 -4.83 8.49
C ALA A 48 2.51 -4.15 9.46
N ARG A 49 3.00 -3.35 10.41
CA ARG A 49 2.17 -2.57 11.34
C ARG A 49 1.65 -1.27 10.75
N VAL A 50 2.14 -0.83 9.60
CA VAL A 50 1.66 0.38 8.94
C VAL A 50 0.28 0.10 8.34
N GLU A 51 -0.73 0.86 8.76
CA GLU A 51 -2.08 0.76 8.22
C GLU A 51 -2.06 1.06 6.70
N GLY A 52 -2.71 0.19 5.93
CA GLY A 52 -2.70 0.25 4.47
C GLY A 52 -1.56 -0.54 3.81
N VAL A 53 -0.62 -1.13 4.56
CA VAL A 53 0.34 -2.11 4.01
C VAL A 53 -0.30 -3.50 3.94
N SER A 54 -0.30 -4.08 2.74
CA SER A 54 -0.88 -5.41 2.47
C SER A 54 0.19 -6.50 2.37
N ALA A 55 1.40 -6.18 1.93
CA ALA A 55 2.48 -7.17 1.80
C ALA A 55 3.87 -6.56 1.97
N VAL A 56 4.78 -7.36 2.54
CA VAL A 56 6.19 -7.01 2.72
C VAL A 56 7.07 -8.20 2.32
N GLN A 57 7.96 -7.99 1.35
CA GLN A 57 8.98 -8.94 0.94
C GLN A 57 10.36 -8.35 1.19
N LEU A 58 11.26 -9.16 1.75
CA LEU A 58 12.65 -8.76 1.99
C LEU A 58 13.57 -9.58 1.10
N SER A 59 14.52 -8.89 0.48
CA SER A 59 15.58 -9.46 -0.36
C SER A 59 16.92 -8.95 0.14
N SER A 60 17.93 -9.82 0.25
CA SER A 60 19.27 -9.40 0.64
C SER A 60 19.94 -8.63 -0.50
N ALA A 61 20.48 -7.44 -0.22
CA ALA A 61 21.16 -6.60 -1.20
C ALA A 61 22.67 -6.47 -0.95
N GLY A 62 23.18 -6.97 0.19
CA GLY A 62 24.60 -6.96 0.56
C GLY A 62 24.83 -7.28 2.05
N ASP A 63 26.06 -7.11 2.55
CA ASP A 63 26.45 -7.46 3.93
C ASP A 63 25.69 -6.69 5.04
N ARG A 64 25.22 -5.46 4.78
CA ARG A 64 24.56 -4.58 5.79
C ARG A 64 23.32 -3.84 5.27
N THR A 65 22.81 -4.24 4.12
CA THR A 65 21.66 -3.59 3.45
C THR A 65 20.71 -4.64 2.92
N VAL A 66 19.41 -4.43 3.13
CA VAL A 66 18.36 -5.25 2.52
C VAL A 66 17.42 -4.38 1.71
N THR A 67 16.83 -4.99 0.69
CA THR A 67 15.78 -4.39 -0.12
C THR A 67 14.43 -4.89 0.42
N ALA A 68 13.57 -3.97 0.83
CA ALA A 68 12.20 -4.24 1.25
C ALA A 68 11.22 -3.79 0.17
N THR A 69 10.51 -4.74 -0.44
CA THR A 69 9.42 -4.47 -1.36
C THR A 69 8.11 -4.47 -0.56
N VAL A 70 7.42 -3.33 -0.55
CA VAL A 70 6.24 -3.07 0.25
C VAL A 70 5.07 -2.78 -0.68
N THR A 71 4.02 -3.57 -0.59
CA THR A 71 2.75 -3.32 -1.28
C THR A 71 1.79 -2.65 -0.31
N PHE A 72 1.24 -1.50 -0.71
CA PHE A 72 0.36 -0.69 0.11
C PHE A 72 -0.75 -0.05 -0.73
N ASP A 73 -1.87 0.25 -0.08
CA ASP A 73 -2.96 1.01 -0.66
C ASP A 73 -2.60 2.50 -0.68
N ASP A 74 -2.42 3.06 -1.88
CA ASP A 74 -2.05 4.47 -2.04
C ASP A 74 -3.16 5.45 -1.67
N ALA A 75 -4.41 4.99 -1.57
CA ALA A 75 -5.54 5.76 -1.06
C ALA A 75 -5.52 5.87 0.48
N MET A 76 -4.89 4.91 1.16
CA MET A 76 -4.75 4.90 2.63
C MET A 76 -3.43 5.51 3.10
N VAL A 77 -2.33 5.20 2.42
CA VAL A 77 -0.99 5.54 2.89
C VAL A 77 -0.03 5.89 1.75
N LYS A 78 0.96 6.75 2.02
CA LYS A 78 2.04 7.09 1.07
C LYS A 78 3.33 6.43 1.50
N VAL A 79 4.27 6.27 0.56
CA VAL A 79 5.60 5.67 0.78
C VAL A 79 6.39 6.28 1.95
N THR A 80 6.08 7.52 2.34
CA THR A 80 6.66 8.20 3.51
C THR A 80 6.37 7.50 4.83
N ALA A 81 5.22 6.84 4.98
CA ALA A 81 4.87 6.13 6.21
C ALA A 81 5.68 4.83 6.41
N PRO A 82 5.79 3.91 5.44
CA PRO A 82 6.67 2.75 5.59
C PRO A 82 8.14 3.16 5.76
N THR A 83 8.62 4.24 5.12
CA THR A 83 9.98 4.75 5.40
C THR A 83 10.15 5.33 6.80
N ALA A 84 9.10 5.94 7.37
CA ALA A 84 9.14 6.46 8.74
C ALA A 84 9.08 5.32 9.76
N ALA A 85 8.29 4.28 9.50
CA ALA A 85 8.17 3.12 10.38
C ALA A 85 9.48 2.34 10.53
N THR A 86 10.24 2.20 9.44
CA THR A 86 11.56 1.57 9.48
C THR A 86 12.58 2.48 10.20
N ALA A 87 12.55 3.79 9.95
CA ALA A 87 13.41 4.75 10.63
C ALA A 87 13.16 4.83 12.15
N ASP A 88 11.91 4.82 12.59
CA ASP A 88 11.52 4.80 14.01
C ASP A 88 12.02 3.53 14.72
N ALA A 89 12.04 2.41 14.01
CA ALA A 89 12.62 1.16 14.48
C ALA A 89 14.17 1.11 14.45
N GLY A 90 14.84 2.19 14.01
CA GLY A 90 16.31 2.28 13.92
C GLY A 90 16.91 1.79 12.60
N PHE A 91 16.06 1.49 11.62
CA PHE A 91 16.43 0.97 10.30
C PHE A 91 16.04 1.99 9.21
N PRO A 92 16.75 3.13 9.09
CA PRO A 92 16.42 4.13 8.08
C PRO A 92 16.41 3.50 6.69
N SER A 93 15.44 3.91 5.86
CA SER A 93 15.29 3.36 4.52
C SER A 93 14.93 4.41 3.49
N GLN A 94 15.40 4.22 2.25
CA GLN A 94 15.12 5.12 1.13
C GLN A 94 14.44 4.37 -0.04
N PRO A 95 13.45 4.97 -0.71
CA PRO A 95 12.87 4.38 -1.91
C PRO A 95 13.90 4.38 -3.06
N ILE A 96 14.17 3.20 -3.63
CA ILE A 96 15.15 2.99 -4.72
C ILE A 96 14.51 2.56 -6.04
N GLY A 97 13.19 2.35 -6.09
CA GLY A 97 12.46 2.03 -7.32
C GLY A 97 10.96 1.77 -7.07
N GLY A 98 10.13 2.29 -7.98
CA GLY A 98 8.67 2.15 -8.01
C GLY A 98 7.94 2.97 -6.94
N ALA A 99 7.45 4.15 -7.31
CA ALA A 99 6.27 4.76 -6.69
C ALA A 99 5.36 5.18 -7.84
N GLU A 100 5.08 4.22 -8.73
CA GLU A 100 4.21 4.41 -9.90
C GLU A 100 2.78 4.05 -9.55
#